data_AF-A0A485ATP1-F1
#
_entry.id   AF-A0A485ATP1-F1
#
_cell.length_a   1.000
_cell.length_b   1.000
_cell.length_c   1.000
_cell.angle_alpha   90.00
_cell.angle_beta   90.00
_cell.angle_gamma   90.00
#
_symmetry.space_group_name_H-M   'P 1'
#
loop_
_entity.id
_entity.type
_entity.pdbx_description
1 polymer ?
#
loop_
_entity_poly.entity_id
_entity_poly.type
_entity_poly.pdbx_seq_one_letter_code
_entity_poly.pdbx_strand_id
1 'polypeptide(L)'
;MQALGRPLVMTSGNLSGKPPALTNQQALHDLADIADGFLLHNRDIVQRMDDSVVRQSGEMLRRSRGYVPDALPLPPGFRDVPPTLCLGADMKNTFSLARGDQAVVSQHFGDLTDDGVESQWQQALRLMQAIYDFTPQAVVADFHDGYRSSQWALASGLPVQRVLHHHAHIAACLAEHDWPLDGGEVIAMALDGIGMGESGALWGGECLRVSYRHCEHLGGLPAVALPGGDLAARQPWRNLLAQCLAFVPNWQAFAETQSVQQKNWPLLAQAISRGINSPRASSCGRLFDAVACTLAARRKR
;
A
#
# COMPACT_ATOMS: atom_id res chain seq x y z
N MET A 1 3.35 18.54 28.42
CA MET A 1 4.70 18.23 27.88
C MET A 1 5.80 19.11 28.46
N GLN A 2 5.66 20.44 28.55
CA GLN A 2 6.68 21.34 29.12
C GLN A 2 7.21 20.91 30.50
N ALA A 3 6.34 20.37 31.36
CA ALA A 3 6.71 19.91 32.71
C ALA A 3 7.63 18.68 32.77
N LEU A 4 7.77 17.90 31.69
CA LEU A 4 8.47 16.60 31.74
C LEU A 4 9.97 16.69 31.42
N GLY A 5 10.42 17.75 30.74
CA GLY A 5 11.85 18.01 30.48
C GLY A 5 12.60 16.90 29.71
N ARG A 6 11.90 15.97 29.05
CA ARG A 6 12.49 14.82 28.35
C ARG A 6 11.65 14.41 27.12
N PRO A 7 12.24 13.74 26.11
CA PRO A 7 11.48 13.20 24.99
C PRO A 7 10.51 12.10 25.46
N LEU A 8 9.37 12.02 24.78
CA LEU A 8 8.32 11.03 25.05
C LEU A 8 8.02 10.28 23.76
N VAL A 9 7.81 8.98 23.87
CA VAL A 9 7.23 8.19 22.78
C VAL A 9 5.78 8.60 22.62
N MET A 10 5.40 8.98 21.40
CA MET A 10 4.02 9.31 21.01
C MET A 10 3.67 8.47 19.79
N THR A 11 3.19 7.25 20.03
CA THR A 11 2.75 6.32 18.99
C THR A 11 1.23 6.26 18.95
N SER A 12 0.66 5.76 17.85
CA SER A 12 -0.78 5.57 17.75
C SER A 12 -1.30 4.63 18.84
N GLY A 13 -2.36 5.07 19.53
CA GLY A 13 -3.04 4.26 20.56
C GLY A 13 -4.04 3.30 19.92
N ASN A 14 -3.56 2.18 19.37
CA ASN A 14 -4.40 1.16 18.75
C ASN A 14 -3.84 -0.24 19.00
N LEU A 15 -4.73 -1.23 18.96
CA LEU A 15 -4.33 -2.64 18.86
C LEU A 15 -3.87 -2.95 17.44
N SER A 16 -2.90 -3.86 17.31
CA SER A 16 -2.48 -4.36 15.99
C SER A 16 -3.66 -5.01 15.26
N GLY A 17 -3.89 -4.64 14.00
CA GLY A 17 -5.03 -5.12 13.20
C GLY A 17 -6.34 -4.38 13.44
N LYS A 18 -6.32 -3.28 14.22
CA LYS A 18 -7.46 -2.40 14.44
C LYS A 18 -7.09 -0.94 14.16
N PRO A 19 -8.03 -0.13 13.65
CA PRO A 19 -7.82 1.29 13.53
C PRO A 19 -7.74 1.98 14.91
N PRO A 20 -7.15 3.18 15.00
CA PRO A 20 -7.16 4.01 16.18
C PRO A 20 -8.56 4.24 16.78
N ALA A 21 -8.62 4.17 18.10
CA ALA A 21 -9.82 4.48 18.87
C ALA A 21 -10.15 5.97 18.78
N LEU A 22 -11.41 6.29 18.49
CA LEU A 22 -11.91 7.68 18.43
C LEU A 22 -12.69 8.09 19.69
N THR A 23 -13.31 7.12 20.36
CA THR A 23 -14.11 7.39 21.56
C THR A 23 -13.34 7.01 22.82
N ASN A 24 -13.63 7.71 23.92
CA ASN A 24 -13.07 7.40 25.24
C ASN A 24 -13.33 5.95 25.64
N GLN A 25 -14.53 5.45 25.39
CA GLN A 25 -14.90 4.07 25.71
C GLN A 25 -14.10 3.06 24.89
N GLN A 26 -13.90 3.30 23.60
CA GLN A 26 -13.10 2.42 22.76
C GLN A 26 -11.64 2.41 23.20
N ALA A 27 -11.07 3.58 23.53
CA ALA A 27 -9.70 3.69 24.01
C ALA A 27 -9.49 2.94 25.34
N LEU A 28 -10.41 3.11 26.29
CA LEU A 28 -10.38 2.40 27.58
C LEU A 28 -10.45 0.88 27.40
N HIS A 29 -11.25 0.40 26.45
CA HIS A 29 -11.37 -1.02 26.15
C HIS A 29 -10.13 -1.58 25.45
N ASP A 30 -9.73 -0.97 24.32
CA ASP A 30 -8.68 -1.52 23.46
C ASP A 30 -7.27 -1.42 24.07
N LEU A 31 -7.04 -0.43 24.94
CA LEU A 31 -5.71 -0.17 25.51
C LEU A 31 -5.59 -0.55 26.98
N ALA A 32 -6.60 -1.21 27.55
CA ALA A 32 -6.65 -1.57 28.97
C ALA A 32 -5.40 -2.34 29.43
N ASP A 33 -4.92 -3.28 28.59
CA ASP A 33 -3.77 -4.13 28.90
C ASP A 33 -2.42 -3.52 28.49
N ILE A 34 -2.43 -2.29 27.98
CA ILE A 34 -1.23 -1.60 27.45
C ILE A 34 -0.90 -0.36 28.28
N ALA A 35 -1.91 0.45 28.62
CA ALA A 35 -1.73 1.75 29.26
C ALA A 35 -1.92 1.68 30.78
N ASP A 36 -0.94 2.17 31.54
CA ASP A 36 -1.04 2.30 33.00
C ASP A 36 -2.06 3.37 33.46
N GLY A 37 -2.48 4.25 32.55
CA GLY A 37 -3.42 5.32 32.82
C GLY A 37 -3.88 6.04 31.56
N PHE A 38 -5.00 6.74 31.68
CA PHE A 38 -5.65 7.40 30.55
C PHE A 38 -5.85 8.89 30.83
N LEU A 39 -5.29 9.73 29.95
CA LEU A 39 -5.57 11.17 29.93
C LEU A 39 -6.57 11.45 28.80
N LEU A 40 -7.85 11.52 29.16
CA LEU A 40 -8.97 11.71 28.23
C LEU A 40 -9.60 13.10 28.38
N HIS A 41 -10.49 13.46 27.46
CA HIS A 41 -11.29 14.68 27.53
C HIS A 41 -12.71 14.46 26.99
N ASN A 42 -13.60 15.43 27.22
CA ASN A 42 -15.01 15.40 26.81
C ASN A 42 -15.32 16.11 25.49
N ARG A 43 -14.29 16.44 24.69
CA ARG A 43 -14.48 16.89 23.30
C ARG A 43 -14.44 15.68 22.36
N ASP A 44 -15.50 15.44 21.61
CA ASP A 44 -15.55 14.29 20.73
C ASP A 44 -14.56 14.39 19.56
N ILE A 45 -14.00 13.26 19.16
CA ILE A 45 -13.21 13.10 17.95
C ILE A 45 -14.08 12.37 16.94
N VAL A 46 -14.55 13.09 15.92
CA VAL A 46 -15.51 12.56 14.94
C VAL A 46 -14.85 12.03 13.67
N GLN A 47 -13.53 12.23 13.50
CA GLN A 47 -12.78 11.73 12.36
C GLN A 47 -11.45 11.18 12.83
N ARG A 48 -11.10 10.00 12.32
CA ARG A 48 -9.72 9.52 12.39
C ARG A 48 -8.83 10.47 11.60
N MET A 49 -7.71 10.84 12.19
CA MET A 49 -6.71 11.69 11.56
C MET A 49 -5.33 11.38 12.12
N ASP A 50 -4.68 10.36 11.55
CA ASP A 50 -3.34 9.94 11.95
C ASP A 50 -2.32 11.07 11.77
N ASP A 51 -1.21 10.98 12.49
CA ASP A 51 -0.10 11.90 12.30
C ASP A 51 0.48 11.76 10.89
N SER A 52 0.66 12.89 10.22
CA SER A 52 1.41 12.93 8.97
C SER A 52 2.88 12.67 9.23
N VAL A 53 3.54 11.97 8.31
CA VAL A 53 4.96 11.62 8.40
C VAL A 53 5.66 12.12 7.16
N VAL A 54 6.68 12.96 7.36
CA VAL A 54 7.53 13.51 6.30
C VAL A 54 8.99 13.31 6.69
N ARG A 55 9.86 13.13 5.70
CA ARG A 55 11.31 13.20 5.94
C ARG A 55 11.75 14.66 6.09
N GLN A 56 12.96 14.84 6.63
CA GLN A 56 13.61 16.15 6.67
C GLN A 56 13.81 16.76 5.27
N SER A 57 13.95 15.93 4.22
CA SER A 57 14.01 16.37 2.82
C SER A 57 12.71 16.94 2.29
N GLY A 58 11.59 16.79 3.01
CA GLY A 58 10.25 17.14 2.56
C GLY A 58 9.49 15.98 1.91
N GLU A 59 10.12 14.82 1.69
CA GLU A 59 9.46 13.64 1.13
C GLU A 59 8.28 13.18 1.99
N MET A 60 7.09 13.09 1.39
CA MET A 60 5.86 12.65 2.04
C MET A 60 5.84 11.13 2.20
N LEU A 61 5.69 10.63 3.43
CA LEU A 61 5.55 9.20 3.71
C LEU A 61 4.11 8.83 4.12
N ARG A 62 3.41 9.74 4.78
CA ARG A 62 1.98 9.60 5.14
C ARG A 62 1.33 10.97 5.20
N ARG A 63 0.35 11.22 4.33
CA ARG A 63 -0.46 12.46 4.30
C ARG A 63 -1.74 12.26 5.10
N SER A 64 -1.90 12.98 6.21
CA SER A 64 -3.09 12.94 7.07
C SER A 64 -3.26 14.26 7.83
N ARG A 65 -3.05 14.30 9.15
CA ARG A 65 -3.21 15.51 9.98
C ARG A 65 -2.37 16.67 9.46
N GLY A 66 -3.00 17.83 9.29
CA GLY A 66 -2.34 19.06 8.82
C GLY A 66 -2.29 19.23 7.30
N TYR A 67 -2.75 18.24 6.53
CA TYR A 67 -2.87 18.35 5.06
C TYR A 67 -4.29 18.07 4.57
N VAL A 68 -5.00 17.12 5.21
CA VAL A 68 -6.39 16.81 4.85
C VAL A 68 -7.31 17.84 5.51
N PRO A 69 -8.29 18.41 4.78
CA PRO A 69 -8.80 17.98 3.47
C PRO A 69 -8.34 18.84 2.28
N ASP A 70 -7.19 19.49 2.29
CA ASP A 70 -6.81 20.42 1.21
C ASP A 70 -6.84 19.75 -0.18
N ALA A 71 -7.42 20.48 -1.15
CA ALA A 71 -7.50 20.09 -2.55
C ALA A 71 -6.18 20.35 -3.27
N LEU A 72 -5.88 19.51 -4.26
CA LEU A 72 -4.73 19.63 -5.14
C LEU A 72 -5.22 19.93 -6.57
N PRO A 73 -4.59 20.87 -7.30
CA PRO A 73 -4.88 21.06 -8.71
C PRO A 73 -4.48 19.80 -9.49
N LEU A 74 -5.26 19.48 -10.53
CA LEU A 74 -4.89 18.49 -11.53
C LEU A 74 -3.93 19.11 -12.55
N PRO A 75 -3.13 18.27 -13.25
CA PRO A 75 -2.16 18.77 -14.22
C PRO A 75 -2.80 19.53 -15.39
N PRO A 76 -2.01 20.31 -16.15
CA PRO A 76 -2.50 21.04 -17.32
C PRO A 76 -3.24 20.14 -18.32
N GLY A 77 -4.46 20.52 -18.69
CA GLY A 77 -5.32 19.79 -19.63
C GLY A 77 -6.47 19.03 -18.96
N PHE A 78 -6.40 18.77 -17.66
CA PHE A 78 -7.52 18.25 -16.88
C PHE A 78 -8.40 19.40 -16.40
N ARG A 79 -9.59 19.59 -17.00
CA ARG A 79 -10.49 20.72 -16.67
C ARG A 79 -11.93 20.32 -16.35
N ASP A 80 -12.44 19.30 -17.04
CA ASP A 80 -13.84 18.88 -16.94
C ASP A 80 -13.97 17.43 -16.46
N VAL A 81 -13.17 17.05 -15.46
CA VAL A 81 -13.21 15.69 -14.90
C VAL A 81 -14.58 15.47 -14.22
N PRO A 82 -15.36 14.44 -14.60
CA PRO A 82 -16.62 14.16 -13.93
C PRO A 82 -16.37 13.72 -12.48
N PRO A 83 -17.33 13.89 -11.55
CA PRO A 83 -17.19 13.46 -10.17
C PRO A 83 -16.81 11.97 -10.08
N THR A 84 -15.53 11.71 -9.80
CA THR A 84 -14.96 10.36 -9.81
C THR A 84 -14.38 10.04 -8.45
N LEU A 85 -14.83 8.94 -7.86
CA LEU A 85 -14.29 8.41 -6.60
C LEU A 85 -13.24 7.34 -6.91
N CYS A 86 -11.98 7.58 -6.56
CA CYS A 86 -10.93 6.56 -6.65
C CYS A 86 -10.74 5.92 -5.28
N LEU A 87 -10.86 4.59 -5.19
CA LEU A 87 -10.82 3.90 -3.89
C LEU A 87 -9.42 3.57 -3.39
N GLY A 88 -8.41 3.63 -4.26
CA GLY A 88 -7.04 3.25 -3.93
C GLY A 88 -6.84 1.74 -3.73
N ALA A 89 -5.67 1.38 -3.21
CA ALA A 89 -5.29 -0.01 -2.88
C ALA A 89 -5.69 -0.38 -1.44
N ASP A 90 -5.69 -1.67 -1.10
CA ASP A 90 -6.05 -2.13 0.26
C ASP A 90 -5.02 -1.75 1.33
N MET A 91 -3.73 -1.75 1.00
CA MET A 91 -2.68 -1.37 1.94
C MET A 91 -2.37 0.13 1.86
N LYS A 92 -2.17 0.74 3.04
CA LYS A 92 -1.92 2.17 3.21
C LYS A 92 -2.97 3.05 2.51
N ASN A 93 -4.22 2.62 2.56
CA ASN A 93 -5.30 3.17 1.76
C ASN A 93 -5.51 4.67 1.97
N THR A 94 -5.78 5.33 0.85
CA THR A 94 -6.44 6.63 0.74
C THR A 94 -7.42 6.53 -0.42
N PHE A 95 -8.59 7.15 -0.29
CA PHE A 95 -9.47 7.40 -1.44
C PHE A 95 -9.24 8.83 -1.95
N SER A 96 -9.66 9.11 -3.17
CA SER A 96 -9.65 10.48 -3.71
C SER A 96 -10.95 10.83 -4.41
N LEU A 97 -11.34 12.10 -4.29
CA LEU A 97 -12.47 12.70 -5.00
C LEU A 97 -11.92 13.62 -6.08
N ALA A 98 -12.17 13.32 -7.35
CA ALA A 98 -11.74 14.16 -8.47
C ALA A 98 -12.96 14.76 -9.18
N ARG A 99 -12.95 16.09 -9.39
CA ARG A 99 -13.98 16.81 -10.15
C ARG A 99 -13.41 18.12 -10.71
N GLY A 100 -13.75 18.43 -11.96
CA GLY A 100 -13.26 19.64 -12.63
C GLY A 100 -11.75 19.53 -12.88
N ASP A 101 -11.01 20.46 -12.32
CA ASP A 101 -9.55 20.57 -12.38
C ASP A 101 -8.87 20.31 -11.03
N GLN A 102 -9.57 19.67 -10.08
CA GLN A 102 -9.03 19.38 -8.75
C GLN A 102 -9.27 17.94 -8.30
N ALA A 103 -8.40 17.48 -7.41
CA ALA A 103 -8.57 16.25 -6.65
C ALA A 103 -8.33 16.49 -5.16
N VAL A 104 -9.11 15.79 -4.32
CA VAL A 104 -8.94 15.80 -2.86
C VAL A 104 -8.63 14.39 -2.41
N VAL A 105 -7.48 14.20 -1.77
CA VAL A 105 -7.05 12.91 -1.22
C VAL A 105 -7.40 12.86 0.27
N SER A 106 -7.98 11.73 0.69
CA SER A 106 -8.35 11.51 2.08
C SER A 106 -7.13 11.32 2.99
N GLN A 107 -7.40 11.20 4.29
CA GLN A 107 -6.41 10.75 5.25
C GLN A 107 -6.07 9.26 5.09
N HIS A 108 -5.00 8.84 5.73
CA HIS A 108 -4.54 7.46 5.74
C HIS A 108 -5.47 6.55 6.55
N PHE A 109 -5.92 5.45 5.94
CA PHE A 109 -6.74 4.44 6.61
C PHE A 109 -5.98 3.20 7.04
N GLY A 110 -4.74 3.02 6.59
CA GLY A 110 -3.96 1.82 6.90
C GLY A 110 -4.35 0.65 6.00
N ASP A 111 -4.55 -0.53 6.59
CA ASP A 111 -4.95 -1.74 5.87
C ASP A 111 -6.48 -1.84 5.87
N LEU A 112 -7.11 -1.94 4.69
CA LEU A 112 -8.55 -2.07 4.59
C LEU A 112 -9.07 -3.42 5.11
N THR A 113 -8.21 -4.42 5.29
CA THR A 113 -8.57 -5.72 5.88
C THR A 113 -8.72 -5.67 7.41
N ASP A 114 -8.24 -4.61 8.06
CA ASP A 114 -8.35 -4.44 9.51
C ASP A 114 -9.81 -4.32 9.98
N ASP A 115 -10.08 -4.86 11.17
CA ASP A 115 -11.42 -4.88 11.76
C ASP A 115 -11.88 -3.44 12.10
N GLY A 116 -13.02 -3.02 11.54
CA GLY A 116 -13.63 -1.72 11.83
C GLY A 116 -13.11 -0.54 11.02
N VAL A 117 -12.10 -0.73 10.16
CA VAL A 117 -11.56 0.35 9.29
C VAL A 117 -12.61 0.88 8.31
N GLU A 118 -13.49 0.00 7.82
CA GLU A 118 -14.56 0.36 6.87
C GLU A 118 -15.50 1.42 7.43
N SER A 119 -15.87 1.34 8.71
CA SER A 119 -16.77 2.31 9.34
C SER A 119 -16.15 3.72 9.33
N GLN A 120 -14.86 3.81 9.68
CA GLN A 120 -14.12 5.07 9.68
C GLN A 120 -13.90 5.60 8.25
N TRP A 121 -13.61 4.70 7.31
CA TRP A 121 -13.47 5.03 5.89
C TRP A 121 -14.76 5.64 5.32
N GLN A 122 -15.91 5.00 5.58
CA GLN A 122 -17.21 5.50 5.12
C GLN A 122 -17.59 6.82 5.79
N GLN A 123 -17.26 7.00 7.06
CA GLN A 123 -17.51 8.26 7.77
C GLN A 123 -16.68 9.41 7.19
N ALA A 124 -15.43 9.17 6.83
CA ALA A 124 -14.59 10.14 6.16
C ALA A 124 -15.09 10.46 4.76
N LEU A 125 -15.48 9.45 3.98
CA LEU A 125 -16.05 9.64 2.65
C LEU A 125 -17.30 10.53 2.71
N ARG A 126 -18.23 10.23 3.63
CA ARG A 126 -19.45 11.04 3.82
C ARG A 126 -19.13 12.50 4.16
N LEU A 127 -18.18 12.73 5.07
CA LEU A 127 -17.79 14.09 5.43
C LEU A 127 -17.13 14.82 4.26
N MET A 128 -16.19 14.18 3.56
CA MET A 128 -15.52 14.79 2.42
C MET A 128 -16.51 15.09 1.28
N GLN A 129 -17.46 14.19 1.01
CA GLN A 129 -18.54 14.43 0.05
C GLN A 129 -19.40 15.64 0.44
N ALA A 130 -19.73 15.79 1.72
CA ALA A 130 -20.49 16.94 2.20
C ALA A 130 -19.70 18.26 2.11
N ILE A 131 -18.40 18.25 2.46
CA ILE A 131 -17.53 19.44 2.38
C ILE A 131 -17.40 19.95 0.94
N TYR A 132 -17.26 19.03 -0.02
CA TYR A 132 -17.03 19.36 -1.43
C TYR A 132 -18.30 19.38 -2.28
N ASP A 133 -19.48 19.21 -1.68
CA ASP A 133 -20.75 19.02 -2.39
C ASP A 133 -20.61 18.02 -3.55
N PHE A 134 -20.11 16.83 -3.24
CA PHE A 134 -19.62 15.86 -4.21
C PHE A 134 -20.49 14.60 -4.21
N THR A 135 -21.08 14.29 -5.37
CA THR A 135 -21.79 13.02 -5.62
C THR A 135 -21.07 12.27 -6.73
N PRO A 136 -20.46 11.09 -6.47
CA PRO A 136 -19.72 10.34 -7.48
C PRO A 136 -20.64 9.86 -8.61
N GLN A 137 -20.18 10.01 -9.84
CA GLN A 137 -20.80 9.49 -11.07
C GLN A 137 -20.07 8.26 -11.61
N ALA A 138 -18.83 8.04 -11.17
CA ALA A 138 -18.01 6.87 -11.49
C ALA A 138 -17.10 6.50 -10.32
N VAL A 139 -16.64 5.25 -10.31
CA VAL A 139 -15.70 4.72 -9.32
C VAL A 139 -14.50 4.11 -10.02
N VAL A 140 -13.30 4.39 -9.51
CA VAL A 140 -12.04 3.78 -9.96
C VAL A 140 -11.52 2.86 -8.87
N ALA A 141 -11.14 1.65 -9.27
CA ALA A 141 -10.55 0.64 -8.38
C ALA A 141 -9.32 -0.02 -9.01
N ASP A 142 -8.52 -0.65 -8.16
CA ASP A 142 -7.37 -1.47 -8.58
C ASP A 142 -7.85 -2.67 -9.43
N PHE A 143 -7.00 -3.15 -10.32
CA PHE A 143 -7.25 -4.37 -11.12
C PHE A 143 -7.31 -5.65 -10.27
N HIS A 144 -6.81 -5.63 -9.03
CA HIS A 144 -6.85 -6.77 -8.13
C HIS A 144 -8.27 -7.05 -7.62
N ASP A 145 -8.94 -8.08 -8.17
CA ASP A 145 -10.31 -8.45 -7.78
C ASP A 145 -10.46 -8.87 -6.31
N GLY A 146 -9.40 -9.42 -5.72
CA GLY A 146 -9.39 -9.82 -4.32
C GLY A 146 -9.33 -8.67 -3.29
N TYR A 147 -9.17 -7.41 -3.72
CA TYR A 147 -9.12 -6.27 -2.79
C TYR A 147 -10.51 -5.94 -2.26
N ARG A 148 -10.58 -5.51 -0.98
CA ARG A 148 -11.79 -4.95 -0.39
C ARG A 148 -12.21 -3.67 -1.11
N SER A 149 -11.27 -2.80 -1.46
CA SER A 149 -11.58 -1.61 -2.26
C SER A 149 -12.22 -1.98 -3.60
N SER A 150 -11.69 -3.01 -4.27
CA SER A 150 -12.25 -3.53 -5.52
C SER A 150 -13.66 -4.09 -5.37
N GLN A 151 -13.97 -4.76 -4.26
CA GLN A 151 -15.30 -5.26 -3.94
C GLN A 151 -16.28 -4.11 -3.64
N TRP A 152 -15.84 -3.09 -2.90
CA TRP A 152 -16.64 -1.88 -2.63
C TRP A 152 -17.00 -1.13 -3.90
N ALA A 153 -16.09 -1.03 -4.88
CA ALA A 153 -16.41 -0.45 -6.18
C ALA A 153 -17.52 -1.21 -6.89
N LEU A 154 -17.43 -2.55 -6.95
CA LEU A 154 -18.43 -3.37 -7.63
C LEU A 154 -19.80 -3.29 -6.94
N ALA A 155 -19.82 -3.13 -5.61
CA ALA A 155 -21.05 -2.97 -4.83
C ALA A 155 -21.65 -1.55 -4.90
N SER A 156 -20.95 -0.56 -5.49
CA SER A 156 -21.39 0.84 -5.44
C SER A 156 -22.57 1.16 -6.37
N GLY A 157 -22.87 0.30 -7.35
CA GLY A 157 -23.90 0.54 -8.36
C GLY A 157 -23.54 1.63 -9.39
N LEU A 158 -22.30 2.11 -9.40
CA LEU A 158 -21.80 3.11 -10.33
C LEU A 158 -20.97 2.46 -11.44
N PRO A 159 -20.76 3.13 -12.59
CA PRO A 159 -19.76 2.71 -13.56
C PRO A 159 -18.38 2.55 -12.91
N VAL A 160 -17.80 1.36 -13.02
CA VAL A 160 -16.49 1.03 -12.45
C VAL A 160 -15.43 1.01 -13.54
N GLN A 161 -14.33 1.73 -13.31
CA GLN A 161 -13.11 1.65 -14.10
C GLN A 161 -12.01 0.97 -13.28
N ARG A 162 -11.23 0.10 -13.94
CA ARG A 162 -10.10 -0.61 -13.34
C ARG A 162 -8.80 -0.02 -13.83
N VAL A 163 -7.85 0.21 -12.94
CA VAL A 163 -6.50 0.73 -13.25
C VAL A 163 -5.46 -0.24 -12.70
N LEU A 164 -4.41 -0.51 -13.49
CA LEU A 164 -3.28 -1.32 -13.05
C LEU A 164 -2.54 -0.63 -11.89
N HIS A 165 -2.13 -1.39 -10.89
CA HIS A 165 -1.50 -0.86 -9.68
C HIS A 165 -0.27 0.02 -9.99
N HIS A 166 0.64 -0.50 -10.81
CA HIS A 166 1.87 0.18 -11.20
C HIS A 166 1.63 1.35 -12.16
N HIS A 167 0.56 1.29 -12.98
CA HIS A 167 0.14 2.43 -13.79
C HIS A 167 -0.32 3.59 -12.90
N ALA A 168 -1.10 3.30 -11.85
CA ALA A 168 -1.52 4.31 -10.87
C ALA A 168 -0.33 4.94 -10.12
N HIS A 169 0.68 4.15 -9.74
CA HIS A 169 1.91 4.67 -9.14
C HIS A 169 2.61 5.70 -10.03
N ILE A 170 2.79 5.36 -11.31
CA ILE A 170 3.49 6.24 -12.26
C ILE A 170 2.63 7.47 -12.57
N ALA A 171 1.32 7.29 -12.80
CA ALA A 171 0.41 8.39 -13.08
C ALA A 171 0.32 9.39 -11.90
N ALA A 172 0.39 8.92 -10.66
CA ALA A 172 0.45 9.80 -9.48
C ALA A 172 1.73 10.65 -9.46
N CYS A 173 2.90 10.06 -9.79
CA CYS A 173 4.17 10.79 -9.89
C CYS A 173 4.14 11.82 -11.04
N LEU A 174 3.61 11.44 -12.22
CA LEU A 174 3.42 12.37 -13.33
C LEU A 174 2.51 13.53 -12.92
N ALA A 175 1.42 13.25 -12.19
CA ALA A 175 0.50 14.28 -11.73
C ALA A 175 1.11 15.24 -10.70
N GLU A 176 1.89 14.73 -9.74
CA GLU A 176 2.60 15.57 -8.76
C GLU A 176 3.62 16.51 -9.43
N HIS A 177 4.16 16.12 -10.57
CA HIS A 177 5.11 16.91 -11.35
C HIS A 177 4.46 17.78 -12.45
N ASP A 178 3.13 17.99 -12.40
CA ASP A 178 2.37 18.79 -13.37
C ASP A 178 2.57 18.34 -14.83
N TRP A 179 2.81 17.04 -15.07
CA TRP A 179 2.96 16.53 -16.43
C TRP A 179 1.65 16.76 -17.22
N PRO A 180 1.67 17.45 -18.37
CA PRO A 180 0.43 17.78 -19.07
C PRO A 180 -0.32 16.53 -19.55
N LEU A 181 -1.65 16.63 -19.70
CA LEU A 181 -2.50 15.56 -20.24
C LEU A 181 -1.96 15.02 -21.59
N ASP A 182 -1.49 15.93 -22.44
CA ASP A 182 -0.90 15.63 -23.75
C ASP A 182 0.64 15.71 -23.74
N GLY A 183 1.28 15.54 -22.57
CA GLY A 183 2.73 15.65 -22.40
C GLY A 183 3.55 14.55 -23.08
N GLY A 184 2.89 13.50 -23.58
CA GLY A 184 3.52 12.34 -24.20
C GLY A 184 3.78 11.20 -23.22
N GLU A 185 4.42 10.15 -23.74
CA GLU A 185 4.75 8.95 -22.97
C GLU A 185 6.12 9.05 -22.30
N VAL A 186 6.24 8.41 -21.14
CA VAL A 186 7.49 8.27 -20.39
C VAL A 186 7.89 6.81 -20.28
N ILE A 187 9.18 6.56 -20.09
CA ILE A 187 9.66 5.28 -19.57
C ILE A 187 9.82 5.42 -18.06
N ALA A 188 9.17 4.53 -17.31
CA ALA A 188 9.14 4.62 -15.85
C ALA A 188 9.43 3.26 -15.22
N MET A 189 10.03 3.32 -14.02
CA MET A 189 10.25 2.14 -13.18
C MET A 189 9.27 2.17 -12.01
N ALA A 190 8.52 1.08 -11.82
CA ALA A 190 7.64 0.90 -10.67
C ALA A 190 8.17 -0.25 -9.81
N LEU A 191 8.66 0.09 -8.62
CA LEU A 191 9.35 -0.84 -7.72
C LEU A 191 8.61 -0.90 -6.38
N ASP A 192 7.99 -2.04 -6.06
CA ASP A 192 7.21 -2.20 -4.83
C ASP A 192 7.23 -3.64 -4.30
N GLY A 193 6.27 -3.94 -3.42
CA GLY A 193 5.98 -5.29 -2.95
C GLY A 193 5.28 -6.12 -4.01
N ILE A 194 3.96 -5.99 -4.10
CA ILE A 194 3.11 -6.75 -5.03
C ILE A 194 1.95 -5.85 -5.46
N GLY A 195 1.73 -5.77 -6.77
CA GLY A 195 0.52 -5.22 -7.37
C GLY A 195 0.05 -6.11 -8.52
N MET A 196 -1.25 -6.09 -8.82
CA MET A 196 -1.80 -6.86 -9.94
C MET A 196 -1.43 -6.19 -11.27
N GLY A 197 -0.73 -6.94 -12.11
CA GLY A 197 -0.37 -6.59 -13.48
C GLY A 197 -1.36 -7.12 -14.51
N GLU A 198 -0.98 -7.04 -15.77
CA GLU A 198 -1.78 -7.54 -16.89
C GLU A 198 -1.98 -9.05 -16.83
N SER A 199 -3.15 -9.52 -17.29
CA SER A 199 -3.50 -10.94 -17.38
C SER A 199 -3.32 -11.74 -16.08
N GLY A 200 -3.42 -11.09 -14.92
CA GLY A 200 -3.29 -11.73 -13.60
C GLY A 200 -1.85 -11.93 -13.13
N ALA A 201 -0.86 -11.36 -13.82
CA ALA A 201 0.53 -11.40 -13.37
C ALA A 201 0.70 -10.60 -12.07
N LEU A 202 1.60 -11.04 -11.20
CA LEU A 202 1.97 -10.27 -10.00
C LEU A 202 3.25 -9.47 -10.30
N TRP A 203 3.12 -8.16 -10.30
CA TRP A 203 4.21 -7.22 -10.59
C TRP A 203 4.78 -6.62 -9.31
N GLY A 204 5.99 -6.09 -9.41
CA GLY A 204 6.58 -5.26 -8.36
C GLY A 204 8.00 -4.78 -8.64
N GLY A 205 8.45 -4.84 -9.89
CA GLY A 205 9.79 -4.47 -10.31
C GLY A 205 9.83 -4.26 -11.82
N GLU A 206 8.95 -3.40 -12.33
CA GLU A 206 8.65 -3.30 -13.76
C GLU A 206 9.26 -2.05 -14.40
N CYS A 207 9.60 -2.17 -15.68
CA CYS A 207 9.86 -1.07 -16.61
C CYS A 207 8.67 -0.93 -17.55
N LEU A 208 8.05 0.25 -17.58
CA LEU A 208 6.78 0.50 -18.26
C LEU A 208 6.90 1.73 -19.20
N ARG A 209 6.26 1.67 -20.37
CA ARG A 209 5.97 2.85 -21.20
C ARG A 209 4.59 3.37 -20.82
N VAL A 210 4.51 4.60 -20.31
CA VAL A 210 3.30 5.12 -19.65
C VAL A 210 2.93 6.51 -20.15
N SER A 211 1.63 6.71 -20.36
CA SER A 211 0.95 8.01 -20.34
C SER A 211 -0.22 7.94 -19.35
N TYR A 212 -0.99 9.02 -19.17
CA TYR A 212 -2.22 8.94 -18.36
C TYR A 212 -3.25 7.91 -18.88
N ARG A 213 -3.19 7.56 -20.17
CA ARG A 213 -4.19 6.68 -20.81
C ARG A 213 -3.66 5.28 -21.16
N HIS A 214 -2.35 5.11 -21.22
CA HIS A 214 -1.72 3.87 -21.68
C HIS A 214 -0.63 3.43 -20.73
N CYS A 215 -0.54 2.13 -20.53
CA CYS A 215 0.53 1.46 -19.81
C CYS A 215 0.91 0.23 -20.64
N GLU A 216 2.17 0.14 -21.05
CA GLU A 216 2.72 -1.02 -21.74
C GLU A 216 3.90 -1.57 -20.95
N HIS A 217 3.91 -2.88 -20.73
CA HIS A 217 5.00 -3.58 -20.08
C HIS A 217 6.18 -3.79 -21.03
N LEU A 218 7.37 -3.30 -20.65
CA LEU A 218 8.60 -3.41 -21.45
C LEU A 218 9.57 -4.48 -20.92
N GLY A 219 9.37 -4.93 -19.68
CA GLY A 219 10.27 -5.85 -18.98
C GLY A 219 10.43 -5.48 -17.51
N GLY A 220 11.44 -6.04 -16.85
CA GLY A 220 11.65 -5.83 -15.42
C GLY A 220 12.41 -6.99 -14.78
N LEU A 221 12.21 -7.16 -13.47
CA LEU A 221 12.71 -8.31 -12.75
C LEU A 221 12.07 -9.62 -13.28
N PRO A 222 12.81 -10.74 -13.27
CA PRO A 222 12.19 -12.03 -13.56
C PRO A 222 11.15 -12.36 -12.49
N ALA A 223 10.01 -12.91 -12.89
CA ALA A 223 8.99 -13.36 -11.95
C ALA A 223 9.46 -14.63 -11.22
N VAL A 224 9.64 -14.53 -9.90
CA VAL A 224 10.10 -15.63 -9.02
C VAL A 224 8.97 -16.07 -8.10
N ALA A 225 8.93 -17.35 -7.76
CA ALA A 225 7.89 -17.88 -6.88
C ALA A 225 7.88 -17.20 -5.50
N LEU A 226 6.68 -17.05 -4.92
CA LEU A 226 6.41 -16.60 -3.55
C LEU A 226 6.01 -17.80 -2.69
N PRO A 227 6.94 -18.55 -2.08
CA PRO A 227 6.62 -19.86 -1.53
C PRO A 227 5.74 -19.73 -0.28
N GLY A 228 4.50 -20.20 -0.32
CA GLY A 228 3.52 -20.03 0.75
C GLY A 228 2.75 -18.71 0.71
N GLY A 229 2.68 -18.05 -0.45
CA GLY A 229 1.91 -16.82 -0.65
C GLY A 229 2.34 -15.71 0.30
N ASP A 230 1.41 -15.20 1.11
CA ASP A 230 1.62 -14.11 2.07
C ASP A 230 2.75 -14.36 3.07
N LEU A 231 3.06 -15.63 3.37
CA LEU A 231 4.19 -15.96 4.24
C LEU A 231 5.53 -15.49 3.66
N ALA A 232 5.65 -15.36 2.34
CA ALA A 232 6.85 -14.85 1.68
C ALA A 232 7.15 -13.39 2.07
N ALA A 233 6.14 -12.57 2.37
CA ALA A 233 6.33 -11.20 2.85
C ALA A 233 6.74 -11.12 4.34
N ARG A 234 6.51 -12.19 5.12
CA ARG A 234 6.81 -12.23 6.56
C ARG A 234 8.05 -13.03 6.91
N GLN A 235 8.49 -13.92 6.02
CA GLN A 235 9.59 -14.85 6.25
C GLN A 235 10.63 -14.72 5.13
N PRO A 236 11.59 -13.78 5.24
CA PRO A 236 12.55 -13.44 4.18
C PRO A 236 13.33 -14.63 3.58
N TRP A 237 13.60 -15.67 4.38
CA TRP A 237 14.28 -16.88 3.95
C TRP A 237 13.56 -17.64 2.82
N ARG A 238 12.24 -17.48 2.69
CA ARG A 238 11.45 -18.07 1.60
C ARG A 238 11.81 -17.47 0.25
N ASN A 239 12.03 -16.16 0.22
CA ASN A 239 12.44 -15.44 -0.98
C ASN A 239 13.88 -15.82 -1.35
N LEU A 240 14.77 -15.95 -0.35
CA LEU A 240 16.12 -16.48 -0.58
C LEU A 240 16.09 -17.89 -1.17
N LEU A 241 15.28 -18.80 -0.62
CA LEU A 241 15.12 -20.14 -1.19
C LEU A 241 14.65 -20.09 -2.65
N ALA A 242 13.63 -19.30 -2.96
CA ALA A 242 13.08 -19.21 -4.31
C ALA A 242 14.13 -18.67 -5.31
N GLN A 243 14.88 -17.63 -4.94
CA GLN A 243 15.97 -17.08 -5.74
C GLN A 243 17.10 -18.11 -5.95
N CYS A 244 17.49 -18.82 -4.89
CA CYS A 244 18.50 -19.86 -4.96
C CYS A 244 18.10 -21.01 -5.89
N LEU A 245 16.86 -21.49 -5.79
CA LEU A 245 16.34 -22.55 -6.65
C LEU A 245 16.27 -22.11 -8.12
N ALA A 246 15.96 -20.84 -8.39
CA ALA A 246 15.82 -20.34 -9.74
C ALA A 246 17.18 -20.03 -10.42
N PHE A 247 18.16 -19.52 -9.66
CA PHE A 247 19.32 -18.86 -10.26
C PHE A 247 20.68 -19.27 -9.69
N VAL A 248 20.75 -20.05 -8.61
CA VAL A 248 22.02 -20.35 -7.94
C VAL A 248 22.29 -21.87 -7.93
N PRO A 249 23.10 -22.37 -8.88
CA PRO A 249 23.59 -23.73 -8.85
C PRO A 249 24.31 -24.03 -7.52
N ASN A 250 24.09 -25.22 -6.96
CA ASN A 250 24.72 -25.67 -5.72
C ASN A 250 24.56 -24.68 -4.53
N TRP A 251 23.43 -23.98 -4.44
CA TRP A 251 23.18 -22.94 -3.45
C TRP A 251 23.42 -23.37 -1.97
N GLN A 252 23.33 -24.66 -1.69
CA GLN A 252 23.56 -25.24 -0.35
C GLN A 252 25.04 -25.16 0.08
N ALA A 253 25.98 -24.99 -0.86
CA ALA A 253 27.40 -24.83 -0.54
C ALA A 253 27.72 -23.46 0.08
N PHE A 254 26.82 -22.47 -0.05
CA PHE A 254 27.05 -21.12 0.43
C PHE A 254 26.64 -20.96 1.89
N ALA A 255 27.54 -20.38 2.68
CA ALA A 255 27.34 -20.07 4.09
C ALA A 255 26.07 -19.23 4.37
N GLU A 256 25.76 -18.32 3.46
CA GLU A 256 24.63 -17.39 3.53
C GLU A 256 23.27 -18.11 3.51
N THR A 257 23.22 -19.34 3.00
CA THR A 257 21.98 -20.11 2.88
C THR A 257 21.76 -21.07 4.05
N GLN A 258 22.66 -21.08 5.04
CA GLN A 258 22.58 -21.98 6.20
C GLN A 258 21.26 -21.88 6.95
N SER A 259 20.69 -20.66 7.07
CA SER A 259 19.39 -20.44 7.71
C SER A 259 18.21 -21.08 6.96
N VAL A 260 18.32 -21.20 5.63
CA VAL A 260 17.36 -21.91 4.78
C VAL A 260 17.56 -23.42 4.92
N GLN A 261 18.81 -23.88 4.95
CA GLN A 261 19.16 -25.30 5.09
C GLN A 261 18.67 -25.91 6.41
N GLN A 262 18.57 -25.10 7.47
CA GLN A 262 17.99 -25.50 8.76
C GLN A 262 16.46 -25.63 8.73
N LYS A 263 15.79 -25.24 7.64
CA LYS A 263 14.34 -25.43 7.44
C LYS A 263 14.07 -26.72 6.67
N ASN A 264 12.82 -27.18 6.70
CA ASN A 264 12.34 -28.24 5.81
C ASN A 264 12.12 -27.71 4.38
N TRP A 265 13.19 -27.17 3.77
CA TRP A 265 13.17 -26.57 2.44
C TRP A 265 12.86 -27.57 1.30
N PRO A 266 13.17 -28.89 1.36
CA PRO A 266 12.86 -29.79 0.25
C PRO A 266 11.35 -29.89 -0.03
N LEU A 267 10.53 -29.92 1.03
CA LEU A 267 9.06 -29.92 0.89
C LEU A 267 8.57 -28.63 0.21
N LEU A 268 9.13 -27.49 0.61
CA LEU A 268 8.78 -26.20 0.03
C LEU A 268 9.25 -26.09 -1.44
N ALA A 269 10.41 -26.64 -1.78
CA ALA A 269 10.89 -26.73 -3.16
C ALA A 269 9.95 -27.58 -4.04
N GLN A 270 9.42 -28.69 -3.51
CA GLN A 270 8.39 -29.49 -4.21
C GLN A 270 7.07 -28.73 -4.38
N ALA A 271 6.65 -27.95 -3.38
CA ALA A 271 5.46 -27.11 -3.52
C ALA A 271 5.64 -26.05 -4.62
N ILE A 272 6.82 -25.40 -4.67
CA ILE A 272 7.17 -24.44 -5.72
C ILE A 272 7.14 -25.08 -7.11
N SER A 273 7.76 -26.25 -7.29
CA SER A 273 7.80 -26.93 -8.60
C SER A 273 6.41 -27.36 -9.08
N ARG A 274 5.48 -27.61 -8.16
CA ARG A 274 4.09 -27.95 -8.45
C ARG A 274 3.13 -26.75 -8.50
N GLY A 275 3.62 -25.53 -8.27
CA GLY A 275 2.78 -24.33 -8.26
C GLY A 275 1.80 -24.25 -7.08
N ILE A 276 2.04 -24.99 -5.99
CA ILE A 276 1.11 -25.07 -4.86
C ILE A 276 1.36 -23.90 -3.91
N ASN A 277 0.42 -22.95 -3.85
CA ASN A 277 0.52 -21.73 -3.04
C ASN A 277 1.88 -21.03 -3.23
N SER A 278 2.34 -20.96 -4.48
CA SER A 278 3.63 -20.39 -4.85
C SER A 278 3.50 -19.54 -6.11
N PRO A 279 2.63 -18.51 -6.10
CA PRO A 279 2.43 -17.64 -7.26
C PRO A 279 3.76 -16.96 -7.62
N ARG A 280 3.95 -16.65 -8.90
CA ARG A 280 5.17 -15.98 -9.38
C ARG A 280 4.96 -14.48 -9.37
N ALA A 281 5.95 -13.75 -8.88
CA ALA A 281 5.95 -12.29 -8.88
C ALA A 281 7.33 -11.72 -9.22
N SER A 282 7.36 -10.66 -10.02
CA SER A 282 8.56 -9.86 -10.34
C SER A 282 8.84 -8.82 -9.25
N SER A 283 8.71 -9.21 -7.98
CA SER A 283 8.73 -8.29 -6.84
C SER A 283 10.13 -7.80 -6.48
N CYS A 284 10.34 -6.48 -6.53
CA CYS A 284 11.53 -5.84 -6.02
C CYS A 284 11.62 -5.96 -4.49
N GLY A 285 10.51 -5.77 -3.78
CA GLY A 285 10.45 -5.94 -2.33
C GLY A 285 10.88 -7.34 -1.86
N ARG A 286 10.46 -8.40 -2.55
CA ARG A 286 10.88 -9.77 -2.21
C ARG A 286 12.34 -10.05 -2.55
N LEU A 287 12.90 -9.38 -3.57
CA LEU A 287 14.34 -9.41 -3.83
C LEU A 287 15.13 -8.76 -2.69
N PHE A 288 14.68 -7.60 -2.18
CA PHE A 288 15.26 -6.98 -1.00
C PHE A 288 15.20 -7.92 0.22
N ASP A 289 14.07 -8.60 0.45
CA ASP A 289 13.95 -9.58 1.54
C ASP A 289 14.96 -10.74 1.39
N ALA A 290 15.14 -11.26 0.18
CA ALA A 290 16.12 -12.31 -0.09
C ALA A 290 17.55 -11.87 0.24
N VAL A 291 17.94 -10.67 -0.19
CA VAL A 291 19.27 -10.09 0.07
C VAL A 291 19.44 -9.75 1.55
N ALA A 292 18.41 -9.23 2.22
CA ALA A 292 18.47 -8.99 3.66
C ALA A 292 18.70 -10.29 4.44
N CYS A 293 18.07 -11.39 3.99
CA CYS A 293 18.25 -12.71 4.60
C CYS A 293 19.69 -13.23 4.45
N THR A 294 20.35 -13.03 3.30
CA THR A 294 21.75 -13.45 3.10
C THR A 294 22.70 -12.64 3.99
N LEU A 295 22.49 -11.32 4.09
CA LEU A 295 23.32 -10.44 4.93
C LEU A 295 23.12 -10.69 6.43
N ALA A 296 21.90 -11.00 6.87
CA ALA A 296 21.62 -11.33 8.27
C ALA A 296 22.33 -12.63 8.70
N ALA A 297 22.50 -13.59 7.80
CA ALA A 297 23.27 -14.81 8.06
C ALA A 297 24.76 -14.51 8.30
N ARG A 298 25.32 -13.46 7.68
CA ARG A 298 26.73 -13.05 7.88
C ARG A 298 26.97 -12.39 9.24
N ARG A 299 26.00 -11.65 9.79
CA ARG A 299 26.13 -10.95 11.09
C ARG A 299 26.06 -11.88 12.32
N LYS A 300 25.61 -13.12 12.16
CA LYS A 300 25.55 -14.12 13.24
C LYS A 300 26.83 -14.97 13.35
N ARG A 301 27.85 -14.66 12.54
CA ARG A 301 29.21 -15.18 12.65
C ARG A 301 30.09 -14.12 13.27
#